data_AF-A0A7W1U0L3-F1
#
_entry.id   AF-A0A7W1U0L3-F1
#
_cell.length_a   1.000
_cell.length_b   1.000
_cell.length_c   1.000
_cell.angle_alpha   90.00
_cell.angle_beta   90.00
_cell.angle_gamma   90.00
#
_symmetry.space_group_name_H-M   'P 1'
#
loop_
_entity.id
_entity.type
_entity.pdbx_description
1 polymer ?
#
loop_
_entity_poly.entity_id
_entity_poly.type
_entity_poly.pdbx_seq_one_letter_code
_entity_poly.pdbx_strand_id
1 'polypeptide(L)'
;MRSSSGLRMYAIICSLPPPCLMEDETRCAVTVSVEDECHETYAERLSGGQKLLFPPNTMQFIIEALSDGKLVELSIGRYNATIVSTCFVKLYQEILDLDITHVECN
;
A
#
# COMPACT_ATOMS: atom_id res chain seq x y z
N MET A 1 18.44 -8.15 9.07
CA MET A 1 17.23 -7.47 8.57
C MET A 1 17.64 -6.10 8.07
N ARG A 2 17.59 -5.85 6.74
CA ARG A 2 17.80 -4.49 6.23
C ARG A 2 16.55 -3.68 6.56
N SER A 3 16.75 -2.53 7.20
CA SER A 3 15.72 -1.58 7.58
C SER A 3 14.86 -1.19 6.36
N SER A 4 13.55 -1.29 6.46
CA SER A 4 12.55 -0.80 5.49
C SER A 4 12.47 0.74 5.41
N SER A 5 13.44 1.44 6.01
CA SER A 5 13.55 2.90 5.98
C SER A 5 13.65 3.40 4.54
N GLY A 6 12.54 3.92 4.01
CA GLY A 6 12.47 4.55 2.69
C GLY A 6 11.40 3.99 1.76
N LEU A 7 10.88 2.79 2.02
CA LEU A 7 9.81 2.20 1.19
C LEU A 7 8.46 2.87 1.49
N ARG A 8 7.69 3.12 0.43
CA ARG A 8 6.34 3.66 0.51
C ARG A 8 5.45 2.91 -0.45
N MET A 9 4.25 2.56 -0.01
CA MET A 9 3.24 1.90 -0.83
C MET A 9 2.02 2.81 -0.97
N TYR A 10 1.53 2.91 -2.20
CA TYR A 10 0.38 3.74 -2.52
C TYR A 10 -0.67 2.96 -3.30
N ALA A 11 -1.95 3.14 -2.97
CA ALA A 11 -3.04 2.83 -3.88
C ALA A 11 -3.36 4.06 -4.74
N ILE A 12 -3.48 3.87 -6.05
CA ILE A 12 -3.91 4.90 -6.99
C ILE A 12 -5.37 4.64 -7.35
N ILE A 13 -6.25 5.57 -7.00
CA ILE A 13 -7.68 5.53 -7.31
C ILE A 13 -7.91 6.32 -8.59
N CYS A 14 -8.09 5.61 -9.71
CA CYS A 14 -8.31 6.22 -11.04
C CYS A 14 -9.74 6.74 -11.26
N SER A 15 -10.50 7.00 -10.19
CA SER A 15 -11.91 7.40 -10.26
C SER A 15 -12.22 8.49 -9.22
N LEU A 16 -13.48 8.58 -8.78
CA LEU A 16 -13.87 9.51 -7.72
C LEU A 16 -13.12 9.17 -6.42
N PRO A 17 -12.59 10.18 -5.70
CA PRO A 17 -11.91 9.96 -4.42
C PRO A 17 -12.79 9.15 -3.47
N PRO A 18 -12.21 8.22 -2.71
CA PRO A 18 -12.97 7.45 -1.74
C PRO A 18 -13.53 8.36 -0.61
N PRO A 19 -14.45 7.88 0.23
CA PRO A 19 -14.86 8.64 1.41
C PRO A 19 -13.69 8.86 2.37
N CYS A 20 -13.63 10.03 3.01
CA CYS A 20 -12.71 10.26 4.13
C CYS A 20 -13.34 9.83 5.45
N LEU A 21 -12.54 9.78 6.52
CA LEU A 21 -13.08 9.75 7.88
C LEU A 21 -13.78 11.07 8.19
N MET A 22 -14.90 11.01 8.90
CA MET A 22 -15.63 12.23 9.31
C MET A 22 -14.79 13.13 10.21
N GLU A 23 -13.91 12.54 11.02
CA GLU A 23 -13.05 13.25 11.97
C GLU A 23 -11.72 13.71 11.34
N ASP A 24 -11.35 13.15 10.18
CA ASP A 24 -10.08 13.45 9.52
C ASP A 24 -10.20 13.27 7.99
N GLU A 25 -10.36 14.39 7.29
CA GLU A 25 -10.49 14.43 5.84
C GLU A 25 -9.21 13.99 5.09
N THR A 26 -8.08 13.92 5.78
CA THR A 26 -6.81 13.46 5.21
C THR A 26 -6.67 11.95 5.26
N ARG A 27 -7.61 11.22 5.89
CA ARG A 27 -7.50 9.77 6.05
C ARG A 27 -8.68 9.03 5.46
N CYS A 28 -8.41 7.82 4.99
CA CYS A 28 -9.39 6.92 4.40
C CYS A 28 -9.29 5.56 5.08
N ALA A 29 -10.43 5.02 5.52
CA ALA A 29 -10.49 3.65 6.02
C ALA A 29 -10.20 2.67 4.88
N VAL A 30 -9.31 1.72 5.16
CA VAL A 30 -8.97 0.63 4.24
C VAL A 30 -9.00 -0.67 5.02
N THR A 31 -9.63 -1.67 4.44
CA THR A 31 -9.59 -3.04 4.93
C THR A 31 -8.70 -3.86 4.00
N VAL A 32 -7.72 -4.55 4.57
CA VAL A 32 -6.84 -5.48 3.86
C VAL A 32 -7.20 -6.88 4.34
N SER A 33 -7.58 -7.75 3.42
CA SER A 33 -7.94 -9.13 3.73
C SER A 33 -7.01 -10.10 3.03
N VAL A 34 -6.56 -11.12 3.75
CA VAL A 34 -5.69 -12.19 3.26
C VAL A 34 -6.20 -13.49 3.84
N GLU A 35 -6.76 -14.35 2.98
CA GLU A 35 -7.40 -15.60 3.41
C GLU A 35 -8.48 -15.33 4.48
N ASP A 36 -8.30 -15.84 5.70
CA ASP A 36 -9.22 -15.65 6.83
C ASP A 36 -8.85 -14.47 7.75
N GLU A 37 -7.75 -13.75 7.44
CA GLU A 37 -7.29 -12.61 8.22
C GLU A 37 -7.78 -11.29 7.63
N CYS A 38 -8.24 -10.39 8.50
CA CYS A 38 -8.71 -9.07 8.15
C CYS A 38 -7.98 -8.02 8.98
N HIS A 39 -7.36 -7.07 8.30
CA HIS A 39 -6.59 -5.98 8.88
C HIS A 39 -7.19 -4.63 8.47
N GLU A 40 -7.82 -3.96 9.43
CA GLU A 40 -8.31 -2.59 9.24
C GLU A 40 -7.21 -1.57 9.49
N THR A 41 -7.13 -0.57 8.61
CA THR A 41 -6.14 0.50 8.69
C THR A 41 -6.69 1.81 8.16
N TYR A 42 -5.90 2.87 8.29
CA TYR A 42 -6.22 4.19 7.77
C TYR A 42 -5.08 4.70 6.90
N ALA A 43 -5.33 4.78 5.61
CA ALA A 43 -4.39 5.30 4.63
C ALA A 43 -4.48 6.83 4.54
N GLU A 44 -3.34 7.50 4.39
CA GLU A 44 -3.25 8.95 4.23
C GLU A 44 -3.53 9.34 2.78
N ARG A 45 -4.43 10.29 2.58
CA ARG A 45 -4.77 10.86 1.30
C ARG A 45 -3.78 11.96 0.96
N LEU A 46 -3.03 11.76 -0.12
CA LEU A 46 -2.09 12.75 -0.60
C LEU A 46 -2.79 13.83 -1.43
N SER A 47 -2.08 14.95 -1.63
CA SER A 47 -2.51 16.06 -2.49
C SER A 47 -2.99 15.57 -3.86
N GLY A 48 -4.21 16.01 -4.24
CA GLY A 48 -4.91 15.54 -5.44
C GLY A 48 -5.93 14.42 -5.19
N GLY A 49 -5.97 13.84 -3.98
CA GLY A 49 -7.07 12.99 -3.50
C GLY A 49 -7.16 11.59 -4.11
N GLN A 50 -6.32 11.27 -5.10
CA GLN A 50 -6.33 10.00 -5.83
C GLN A 50 -5.24 9.04 -5.39
N LYS A 51 -4.30 9.47 -4.55
CA LYS A 51 -3.24 8.61 -4.01
C LYS A 51 -3.47 8.41 -2.52
N LEU A 52 -3.50 7.16 -2.10
CA LEU A 52 -3.60 6.76 -0.69
C LEU A 52 -2.29 6.11 -0.27
N LEU A 53 -1.57 6.73 0.66
CA LEU A 53 -0.36 6.21 1.27
C LEU A 53 -0.72 5.25 2.40
N PHE A 54 -0.25 4.01 2.29
CA PHE A 54 -0.42 3.04 3.35
C PHE A 54 0.58 3.27 4.50
N PRO A 55 0.15 3.07 5.76
CA PRO A 55 1.08 3.12 6.87
C PRO A 55 2.07 1.94 6.81
N PRO A 56 3.28 2.09 7.39
CA PRO A 56 4.35 1.09 7.28
C PRO A 56 3.93 -0.33 7.68
N ASN A 57 3.14 -0.48 8.74
CA ASN A 57 2.71 -1.80 9.23
C ASN A 57 1.80 -2.51 8.23
N THR A 58 0.84 -1.77 7.62
CA THR A 58 -0.03 -2.33 6.59
C THR A 58 0.76 -2.64 5.33
N MET A 59 1.68 -1.77 4.92
CA MET A 59 2.58 -2.04 3.80
C MET A 59 3.36 -3.35 4.02
N GLN A 60 3.93 -3.53 5.21
CA GLN A 60 4.68 -4.74 5.55
C GLN A 60 3.79 -5.99 5.48
N PHE A 61 2.58 -5.93 6.05
CA PHE A 61 1.60 -7.03 5.98
C PHE A 61 1.27 -7.43 4.53
N ILE A 62 1.03 -6.46 3.64
CA ILE A 62 0.76 -6.70 2.22
C ILE A 62 1.98 -7.34 1.53
N ILE A 63 3.18 -6.80 1.77
CA ILE A 63 4.43 -7.30 1.16
C ILE A 63 4.69 -8.74 1.58
N GLU A 64 4.52 -9.06 2.87
CA GLU A 64 4.71 -10.41 3.41
C GLU A 64 3.71 -11.38 2.76
N ALA A 65 2.42 -11.03 2.74
CA ALA A 65 1.39 -11.86 2.10
C ALA A 65 1.67 -12.14 0.62
N LEU A 66 2.03 -11.11 -0.16
CA LEU A 66 2.34 -11.27 -1.59
C LEU A 66 3.64 -12.05 -1.81
N SER A 67 4.62 -11.93 -0.89
CA SER A 67 5.88 -12.69 -0.96
C SER A 67 5.67 -14.18 -0.71
N ASP A 68 4.71 -14.51 0.16
CA ASP A 68 4.28 -15.89 0.43
C ASP A 68 3.39 -16.47 -0.68
N GLY A 69 3.15 -15.72 -1.75
CA GLY A 69 2.32 -16.15 -2.86
C GLY A 69 0.81 -15.99 -2.63
N LYS A 70 0.41 -15.40 -1.50
CA LYS A 70 -1.01 -15.21 -1.15
C LYS A 70 -1.66 -14.11 -1.99
N LEU A 71 -2.99 -14.15 -2.01
CA LEU A 71 -3.83 -13.13 -2.62
C LEU A 71 -4.22 -12.11 -1.55
N VAL A 72 -4.14 -10.82 -1.91
CA VAL A 72 -4.51 -9.71 -1.02
C VAL A 72 -5.74 -9.01 -1.58
N GLU A 73 -6.78 -8.91 -0.78
CA GLU A 73 -7.97 -8.12 -1.10
C GLU A 73 -7.91 -6.77 -0.39
N LEU A 74 -8.18 -5.70 -1.12
CA LEU A 74 -8.24 -4.34 -0.60
C LEU A 74 -9.65 -3.80 -0.77
N SER A 75 -10.25 -3.35 0.33
CA SER A 75 -11.54 -2.65 0.34
C SER A 75 -11.34 -1.22 0.81
N ILE A 76 -11.72 -0.25 -0.03
CA ILE A 76 -11.56 1.19 0.20
C ILE A 76 -12.90 1.87 -0.10
N GLY A 77 -13.73 2.05 0.93
CA GLY A 77 -15.11 2.49 0.77
C GLY A 77 -15.91 1.52 -0.11
N ARG A 78 -16.26 1.92 -1.33
CA ARG A 78 -16.99 1.09 -2.31
C ARG A 78 -16.08 0.36 -3.30
N TYR A 79 -14.77 0.60 -3.24
CA TYR A 79 -13.82 0.05 -4.18
C TYR A 79 -13.20 -1.22 -3.61
N ASN A 80 -13.31 -2.32 -4.34
CA ASN A 80 -12.68 -3.57 -3.99
C ASN A 80 -11.67 -3.94 -5.09
N ALA A 81 -10.49 -4.35 -4.69
CA ALA A 81 -9.44 -4.79 -5.60
C ALA A 81 -8.77 -6.05 -5.07
N THR A 82 -8.42 -6.94 -5.99
CA THR A 82 -7.70 -8.17 -5.68
C THR A 82 -6.30 -8.08 -6.28
N ILE A 83 -5.28 -8.16 -5.44
CA ILE A 83 -3.88 -8.15 -5.81
C ILE A 83 -3.38 -9.59 -5.79
N VAL A 84 -2.90 -10.06 -6.93
CA VAL A 84 -2.30 -11.38 -7.08
C VAL A 84 -0.78 -11.28 -6.96
N SER A 85 -0.16 -12.28 -6.37
CA SER A 85 1.30 -12.37 -6.13
C SER A 85 2.13 -12.61 -7.40
N THR A 86 1.51 -12.70 -8.58
CA THR A 86 2.19 -13.04 -9.83
C THR A 86 3.33 -12.06 -10.11
N CYS A 87 4.55 -12.61 -10.20
CA CYS A 87 5.79 -11.86 -10.38
C CYS A 87 6.14 -10.84 -9.27
N PHE A 88 5.40 -10.79 -8.16
CA PHE A 88 5.61 -9.81 -7.08
C PHE A 88 7.01 -9.89 -6.50
N VAL A 89 7.45 -11.09 -6.07
CA VAL A 89 8.79 -11.29 -5.47
C VAL A 89 9.90 -10.81 -6.39
N LYS A 90 9.80 -11.09 -7.69
CA LYS A 90 10.79 -10.66 -8.68
C LYS A 90 10.85 -9.14 -8.77
N LEU A 91 9.71 -8.48 -8.96
CA LEU A 91 9.63 -7.02 -9.08
C LEU A 91 10.02 -6.31 -7.77
N TYR A 92 9.65 -6.86 -6.63
CA TYR A 92 10.01 -6.32 -5.33
C TYR A 92 11.52 -6.41 -5.10
N GLN A 93 12.15 -7.52 -5.47
CA GLN A 93 13.60 -7.66 -5.40
C GLN A 93 14.31 -6.65 -6.33
N GLU A 94 13.79 -6.43 -7.55
CA GLU A 94 14.29 -5.39 -8.45
C GLU A 94 14.23 -3.99 -7.80
N ILE A 95 13.16 -3.67 -7.06
CA ILE A 95 13.04 -2.40 -6.32
C ILE A 95 14.06 -2.31 -5.18
N LEU A 96 14.28 -3.40 -4.44
CA LEU A 96 15.24 -3.44 -3.32
C LEU A 96 16.70 -3.34 -3.79
N ASP A 97 16.98 -3.83 -5.00
CA ASP A 97 18.31 -3.80 -5.61
C ASP A 97 18.61 -2.50 -6.36
N LEU A 98 17.64 -1.58 -6.46
CA LEU A 98 17.91 -0.23 -6.92
C LEU A 98 18.80 0.48 -5.90
N ASP A 99 20.09 0.62 -6.24
CA ASP A 99 21.01 1.50 -5.53
C ASP A 99 20.48 2.93 -5.61
N ILE A 100 19.88 3.42 -4.53
CA ILE A 100 19.55 4.83 -4.34
C ILE A 100 20.89 5.55 -4.12
N THR A 101 21.66 5.74 -5.18
CA THR A 101 22.78 6.66 -5.17
C THR A 101 22.20 8.03 -4.88
N HIS A 102 22.62 8.61 -3.75
CA HIS A 102 22.25 9.94 -3.28
C HIS A 102 22.23 10.93 -4.45
N VAL A 103 21.03 11.33 -4.89
CA VAL A 103 20.89 12.55 -5.67
C VAL A 103 21.02 13.69 -4.66
N GLU A 104 22.25 14.17 -4.46
CA GLU A 104 22.47 15.47 -3.82
C GLU A 104 21.81 16.52 -4.73
N CYS A 105 20.65 17.03 -4.30
CA CYS A 105 20.09 18.23 -4.88
C CYS A 105 20.99 19.41 -4.47
N ASN A 106 21.77 19.92 -5.43
CA ASN A 106 22.40 21.24 -5.35
C ASN A 106 21.35 22.36 -5.30
#